data_AF-A0A562I203-F1
#
_entry.id   AF-A0A562I203-F1
#
_cell.length_a   1.000
_cell.length_b   1.000
_cell.length_c   1.000
_cell.angle_alpha   90.00
_cell.angle_beta   90.00
_cell.angle_gamma   90.00
#
_symmetry.space_group_name_H-M   'P 1'
#
loop_
_entity.id
_entity.type
_entity.pdbx_description
1 polymer ?
#
loop_
_entity_poly.entity_id
_entity_poly.type
_entity_poly.pdbx_seq_one_letter_code
_entity_poly.pdbx_strand_id
1 'polypeptide(L)'
;MLDWLKTNALAARDKLAAEVTRFKNRDFMEAVVAGCALVAAADGEISAAEKQKMVGYIQNSKELNVFDLKEVIQLFQETCQKFEFDHQIGKAEALRVIGKLRKQEDAARLLVRVCCAIGAADGQFEESERAVCRLLCAELGLNSAEFDL
;
A
#
# COMPACT_ATOMS: atom_id res chain seq x y z
N MET A 1 4.98 -17.50 -6.73
CA MET A 1 4.92 -17.22 -5.27
C MET A 1 5.78 -16.00 -5.05
N LEU A 2 5.32 -14.81 -5.45
CA LEU A 2 6.08 -13.54 -5.43
C LEU A 2 7.61 -13.74 -5.58
N ASP A 3 8.02 -14.45 -6.63
CA ASP A 3 9.39 -14.97 -6.74
C ASP A 3 10.40 -13.81 -6.88
N TRP A 4 9.94 -12.68 -7.41
CA TRP A 4 10.68 -11.42 -7.46
C TRP A 4 10.98 -10.80 -6.09
N LEU A 5 10.14 -11.03 -5.07
CA LEU A 5 10.39 -10.63 -3.68
C LEU A 5 11.38 -11.58 -3.00
N LYS A 6 11.36 -12.88 -3.35
CA LYS A 6 12.19 -13.90 -2.69
C LYS A 6 13.65 -13.90 -3.12
N THR A 7 13.95 -13.63 -4.39
CA THR A 7 15.35 -13.73 -4.88
C THR A 7 16.24 -12.58 -4.39
N ASN A 8 15.67 -11.45 -3.93
CA ASN A 8 16.43 -10.31 -3.41
C ASN A 8 15.55 -9.28 -2.66
N ALA A 9 14.80 -9.69 -1.63
CA ALA A 9 13.88 -8.81 -0.87
C ALA A 9 14.52 -7.47 -0.46
N LEU A 10 15.79 -7.47 -0.05
CA LEU A 10 16.52 -6.25 0.30
C LEU A 10 16.76 -5.33 -0.91
N ALA A 11 17.30 -5.86 -2.02
CA ALA A 11 17.56 -5.03 -3.21
C ALA A 11 16.27 -4.59 -3.92
N ALA A 12 15.20 -5.39 -3.83
CA ALA A 12 13.86 -4.99 -4.28
C ALA A 12 13.36 -3.80 -3.45
N ARG A 13 13.49 -3.84 -2.11
CA ARG A 13 13.12 -2.74 -1.22
C ARG A 13 13.99 -1.49 -1.39
N ASP A 14 15.29 -1.63 -1.61
CA ASP A 14 16.17 -0.48 -1.90
C ASP A 14 15.82 0.17 -3.25
N LYS A 15 15.46 -0.63 -4.27
CA LYS A 15 14.93 -0.09 -5.54
C LYS A 15 13.60 0.62 -5.35
N LEU A 16 12.67 0.03 -4.60
CA LEU A 16 11.39 0.66 -4.27
C LEU A 16 11.61 1.99 -3.56
N ALA A 17 12.49 2.05 -2.56
CA ALA A 17 12.83 3.29 -1.87
C ALA A 17 13.39 4.35 -2.83
N ALA A 18 14.29 3.97 -3.75
CA ALA A 18 14.83 4.88 -4.75
C ALA A 18 13.74 5.39 -5.72
N GLU A 19 12.79 4.54 -6.12
CA GLU A 19 11.65 4.93 -6.95
C GLU A 19 10.67 5.84 -6.20
N VAL A 20 10.38 5.56 -4.93
CA VAL A 20 9.54 6.44 -4.08
C VAL A 20 10.20 7.82 -3.92
N THR A 21 11.53 7.86 -3.88
CA THR A 21 12.30 9.11 -3.86
C THR A 21 12.11 9.97 -5.13
N ARG A 22 11.70 9.36 -6.24
CA ARG A 22 11.35 10.09 -7.47
C ARG A 22 9.93 10.67 -7.43
N PHE A 23 9.04 10.04 -6.67
CA PHE A 23 7.63 10.42 -6.55
C PHE A 23 7.32 11.03 -5.17
N LYS A 24 8.01 12.13 -4.82
CA LYS A 24 7.78 12.87 -3.56
C LYS A 24 6.65 13.89 -3.64
N ASN A 25 5.49 13.51 -4.16
CA ASN A 25 4.29 14.35 -4.15
C ASN A 25 3.32 13.87 -3.08
N ARG A 26 2.55 14.83 -2.54
CA ARG A 26 1.54 14.57 -1.52
C ARG A 26 0.48 13.58 -2.02
N ASP A 27 0.06 13.68 -3.28
CA ASP A 27 -0.88 12.72 -3.87
C ASP A 27 -0.37 11.27 -3.83
N PHE A 28 0.93 11.04 -4.02
CA PHE A 28 1.49 9.70 -3.93
C PHE A 28 1.55 9.21 -2.49
N MET A 29 1.94 10.07 -1.55
CA MET A 29 1.90 9.73 -0.12
C MET A 29 0.47 9.34 0.30
N GLU A 30 -0.53 10.13 -0.10
CA GLU A 30 -1.93 9.87 0.21
C GLU A 30 -2.41 8.54 -0.38
N ALA A 31 -2.00 8.23 -1.61
CA ALA A 31 -2.34 6.97 -2.27
C ALA A 31 -1.65 5.76 -1.63
N VAL A 32 -0.39 5.88 -1.21
CA VAL A 32 0.31 4.82 -0.49
C VAL A 32 -0.37 4.52 0.83
N VAL A 33 -0.67 5.56 1.62
CA VAL A 33 -1.40 5.40 2.88
C VAL A 33 -2.77 4.76 2.68
N ALA A 34 -3.53 5.21 1.67
CA ALA A 34 -4.81 4.63 1.30
C ALA A 34 -4.67 3.15 0.88
N GLY A 35 -3.63 2.80 0.13
CA GLY A 35 -3.33 1.43 -0.26
C GLY A 35 -2.96 0.55 0.94
N CYS A 36 -2.16 1.05 1.87
CA CYS A 36 -1.84 0.35 3.12
C CYS A 36 -3.10 0.10 3.96
N ALA A 37 -3.98 1.10 4.09
CA ALA A 37 -5.23 0.96 4.82
C ALA A 37 -6.18 -0.06 4.15
N LEU A 38 -6.24 -0.09 2.82
CA LEU A 38 -7.02 -1.09 2.09
C LEU A 38 -6.50 -2.52 2.30
N VAL A 39 -5.19 -2.72 2.29
CA VAL A 39 -4.58 -4.04 2.55
C VAL A 39 -4.79 -4.44 4.00
N ALA A 40 -4.65 -3.51 4.94
CA ALA A 40 -4.95 -3.75 6.35
C ALA A 40 -6.44 -3.99 6.62
N ALA A 41 -7.33 -3.60 5.70
CA ALA A 41 -8.77 -3.85 5.77
C ALA A 41 -9.19 -5.05 4.91
N ALA A 42 -8.26 -5.88 4.44
CA ALA A 42 -8.56 -6.91 3.44
C ALA A 42 -9.57 -7.96 3.93
N ASP A 43 -9.64 -8.19 5.24
CA ASP A 43 -10.58 -9.10 5.90
C ASP A 43 -11.94 -8.47 6.23
N GLY A 44 -12.10 -7.17 5.97
CA GLY A 44 -13.34 -6.40 6.16
C GLY A 44 -13.34 -5.48 7.38
N GLU A 45 -12.33 -5.53 8.26
CA GLU A 45 -12.17 -4.64 9.40
C GLU A 45 -10.71 -4.19 9.50
N ILE A 46 -10.42 -3.09 10.20
CA ILE A 46 -9.01 -2.79 10.54
C ILE A 46 -8.86 -2.93 12.05
N SER A 47 -8.31 -4.06 12.49
CA SER A 47 -8.08 -4.28 13.91
C SER A 47 -7.01 -3.32 14.46
N ALA A 48 -7.09 -3.01 15.75
CA ALA A 48 -6.06 -2.19 16.41
C ALA A 48 -4.65 -2.80 16.30
N ALA A 49 -4.57 -4.14 16.25
CA ALA A 49 -3.32 -4.87 16.07
C ALA A 49 -2.73 -4.63 14.66
N GLU A 50 -3.56 -4.67 13.61
CA GLU A 50 -3.12 -4.40 12.23
C GLU A 50 -2.70 -2.95 12.05
N LYS A 51 -3.41 -2.00 12.68
CA LYS A 51 -2.97 -0.59 12.69
C LYS A 51 -1.59 -0.44 13.30
N GLN A 52 -1.35 -1.06 14.46
CA GLN A 52 -0.05 -0.98 15.12
C GLN A 52 1.05 -1.65 14.30
N LYS A 53 0.78 -2.81 13.70
CA LYS A 53 1.69 -3.46 12.76
C LYS A 53 2.04 -2.54 11.59
N MET A 54 1.04 -1.91 11.00
CA MET A 54 1.22 -1.03 9.85
C MET A 54 2.00 0.23 10.21
N VAL A 55 1.71 0.86 11.35
CA VAL A 55 2.49 1.98 11.87
C VAL A 55 3.95 1.55 12.12
N GLY A 56 4.16 0.37 12.69
CA GLY A 56 5.49 -0.21 12.86
C GLY A 56 6.20 -0.44 11.53
N TYR A 57 5.50 -0.92 10.51
CA TYR A 57 6.04 -1.09 9.16
C TYR A 57 6.42 0.26 8.54
N ILE A 58 5.53 1.26 8.61
CA ILE A 58 5.79 2.62 8.11
C ILE A 58 7.03 3.22 8.77
N GLN A 59 7.17 3.07 10.08
CA GLN A 59 8.33 3.56 10.84
C GLN A 59 9.64 2.85 10.47
N ASN A 60 9.59 1.56 10.16
CA ASN A 60 10.78 0.75 9.85
C ASN A 60 11.05 0.64 8.33
N SER A 61 10.14 1.10 7.48
CA SER A 61 10.28 1.02 6.03
C SER A 61 11.13 2.18 5.50
N LYS A 62 12.24 1.82 4.87
CA LYS A 62 13.11 2.76 4.15
C LYS A 62 12.39 3.43 2.97
N GLU A 63 11.36 2.77 2.44
CA GLU A 63 10.59 3.21 1.28
C GLU A 63 9.74 4.43 1.62
N LEU A 64 9.23 4.48 2.85
CA LEU A 64 8.38 5.56 3.36
C LEU A 64 9.16 6.65 4.11
N ASN A 65 10.42 6.38 4.49
CA ASN A 65 11.34 7.36 5.11
C ASN A 65 11.67 8.56 4.18
N VAL A 66 11.24 8.47 2.92
CA VAL A 66 11.30 9.56 1.95
C VAL A 66 10.32 10.71 2.32
N PHE A 67 9.26 10.36 3.05
CA PHE A 67 8.18 11.25 3.51
C PHE A 67 8.29 11.55 5.00
N ASP A 68 7.59 12.58 5.47
CA ASP A 68 7.49 12.84 6.90
C ASP A 68 6.65 11.75 7.56
N LEU A 69 7.31 10.88 8.34
CA LEU A 69 6.66 9.75 9.01
C LEU A 69 5.49 10.19 9.90
N LYS A 70 5.52 11.39 10.49
CA LYS A 70 4.39 11.88 11.30
C LYS A 70 3.18 12.17 10.43
N GLU A 71 3.38 12.78 9.26
CA GLU A 71 2.31 13.06 8.30
C GLU A 71 1.72 11.76 7.75
N VAL A 72 2.56 10.78 7.40
CA VAL A 72 2.13 9.45 6.93
C VAL A 72 1.31 8.74 8.00
N ILE A 73 1.77 8.73 9.26
CA ILE A 73 1.07 8.09 10.38
C ILE A 73 -0.27 8.80 10.65
N GLN A 74 -0.29 10.14 10.64
CA GLN A 74 -1.51 10.91 10.86
C GLN A 74 -2.55 10.58 9.79
N LEU A 75 -2.16 10.62 8.52
CA LEU A 75 -3.06 10.32 7.41
C LEU A 75 -3.55 8.86 7.46
N PHE A 76 -2.68 7.94 7.87
CA PHE A 76 -3.06 6.54 8.05
C PHE A 76 -4.12 6.38 9.13
N GLN A 77 -3.92 7.03 10.29
CA GLN A 77 -4.92 7.04 11.36
C GLN A 77 -6.25 7.64 10.91
N GLU A 78 -6.23 8.76 10.19
CA GLU A 78 -7.45 9.37 9.63
C GLU A 78 -8.14 8.42 8.65
N THR A 79 -7.39 7.77 7.77
CA THR A 79 -7.94 6.81 6.80
C THR A 79 -8.55 5.62 7.53
N CYS A 80 -7.85 5.06 8.51
CA CYS A 80 -8.33 3.97 9.36
C CYS A 80 -9.62 4.32 10.11
N GLN A 81 -9.77 5.55 10.62
CA GLN A 81 -11.00 5.98 11.27
C GLN A 81 -12.21 5.93 10.33
N LYS A 82 -11.99 6.19 9.03
CA LYS A 82 -13.07 6.10 8.04
C LYS A 82 -13.46 4.66 7.75
N PHE A 83 -12.49 3.75 7.72
CA PHE A 83 -12.75 2.31 7.64
C PHE A 83 -13.47 1.77 8.88
N GLU A 84 -13.14 2.27 10.07
CA GLU A 84 -13.86 1.94 11.32
C GLU A 84 -15.29 2.47 11.33
N PHE A 85 -15.50 3.67 10.77
CA PHE A 85 -16.82 4.26 10.68
C PHE A 85 -17.71 3.48 9.71
N ASP A 86 -17.22 3.24 8.49
CA ASP A 86 -17.88 2.42 7.49
C ASP A 86 -16.85 1.90 6.48
N HIS A 87 -16.70 0.57 6.43
CA HIS A 87 -15.73 -0.08 5.56
C HIS A 87 -15.94 0.26 4.08
N GLN A 88 -17.19 0.36 3.61
CA GLN A 88 -17.48 0.67 2.21
C GLN A 88 -17.12 2.11 1.87
N ILE A 89 -17.38 3.05 2.78
CA ILE A 89 -17.01 4.46 2.62
C ILE A 89 -15.48 4.61 2.64
N GLY A 90 -14.80 4.01 3.63
CA GLY A 90 -13.33 4.02 3.72
C GLY A 90 -12.69 3.45 2.46
N LYS A 91 -13.21 2.32 1.95
CA LYS A 91 -12.76 1.71 0.70
C LYS A 91 -12.97 2.62 -0.51
N ALA A 92 -14.15 3.21 -0.66
CA ALA A 92 -14.46 4.10 -1.78
C ALA A 92 -13.55 5.34 -1.80
N GLU A 93 -13.28 5.94 -0.64
CA GLU A 93 -12.36 7.07 -0.55
C GLU A 93 -10.91 6.68 -0.82
N ALA A 94 -10.45 5.56 -0.28
CA ALA A 94 -9.11 5.06 -0.55
C ALA A 94 -8.91 4.82 -2.06
N LEU A 95 -9.86 4.18 -2.72
CA LEU A 95 -9.84 3.97 -4.18
C LEU A 95 -9.89 5.29 -4.95
N ARG A 96 -10.65 6.28 -4.49
CA ARG A 96 -10.70 7.61 -5.12
C ARG A 96 -9.34 8.32 -5.07
N VAL A 97 -8.64 8.24 -3.94
CA VAL A 97 -7.29 8.82 -3.79
C VAL A 97 -6.31 8.10 -4.70
N ILE A 98 -6.32 6.77 -4.68
CA ILE A 98 -5.45 5.93 -5.51
C ILE A 98 -5.72 6.14 -7.01
N GLY A 99 -6.98 6.29 -7.40
CA GLY A 99 -7.37 6.55 -8.79
C GLY A 99 -6.79 7.86 -9.36
N LYS A 100 -6.36 8.81 -8.52
CA LYS A 100 -5.62 10.00 -8.98
C LYS A 100 -4.28 9.62 -9.62
N LEU A 101 -3.63 8.57 -9.13
CA LEU A 101 -2.36 8.06 -9.66
C LEU A 101 -2.53 7.26 -10.95
N ARG A 102 -3.76 6.97 -11.40
CA ARG A 102 -4.01 6.27 -12.67
C ARG A 102 -3.37 6.96 -13.87
N LYS A 103 -3.19 8.29 -13.81
CA LYS A 103 -2.50 9.06 -14.86
C LYS A 103 -0.98 8.93 -14.84
N GLN A 104 -0.41 8.36 -13.79
CA GLN A 104 1.02 8.20 -13.55
C GLN A 104 1.33 6.69 -13.42
N GLU A 105 1.50 6.00 -14.55
CA GLU A 105 1.71 4.54 -14.56
C GLU A 105 2.90 4.10 -13.69
N ASP A 106 4.01 4.84 -13.69
CA ASP A 106 5.17 4.52 -12.85
C ASP A 106 4.84 4.58 -11.35
N ALA A 107 4.13 5.63 -10.92
CA ALA A 107 3.68 5.79 -9.54
C ALA A 107 2.63 4.74 -9.17
N ALA A 108 1.70 4.44 -10.07
CA ALA A 108 0.70 3.40 -9.88
C ALA A 108 1.34 2.01 -9.70
N ARG A 109 2.32 1.66 -10.53
CA ARG A 109 3.07 0.40 -10.41
C ARG A 109 3.83 0.33 -9.09
N LEU A 110 4.46 1.42 -8.71
CA LEU A 110 5.20 1.52 -7.46
C LEU A 110 4.28 1.32 -6.24
N LEU A 111 3.10 1.94 -6.25
CA LEU A 111 2.10 1.77 -5.21
C LEU A 111 1.71 0.29 -5.03
N VAL A 112 1.39 -0.41 -6.12
CA VAL A 112 1.02 -1.84 -6.07
C VAL A 112 2.16 -2.67 -5.48
N ARG A 113 3.42 -2.41 -5.86
CA ARG A 113 4.57 -3.13 -5.30
C ARG A 113 4.71 -2.92 -3.80
N VAL A 114 4.50 -1.68 -3.33
CA VAL A 114 4.53 -1.36 -1.89
C VAL A 114 3.42 -2.12 -1.16
N CYS A 115 2.19 -2.11 -1.69
CA CYS A 115 1.07 -2.88 -1.12
C CYS A 115 1.37 -4.39 -1.05
N CYS A 116 1.96 -4.97 -2.10
CA CYS A 116 2.37 -6.38 -2.09
C CYS A 116 3.49 -6.65 -1.08
N ALA A 117 4.47 -5.76 -0.94
CA ALA A 117 5.54 -5.90 0.04
C ALA A 117 5.05 -5.78 1.50
N ILE A 118 3.96 -5.04 1.70
CA ILE A 118 3.27 -4.90 3.00
C ILE A 118 2.47 -6.16 3.31
N GLY A 119 1.64 -6.65 2.39
CA GLY A 119 0.90 -7.90 2.60
C GLY A 119 1.83 -9.10 2.79
N ALA A 120 2.95 -9.12 2.08
CA ALA A 120 3.97 -10.15 2.27
C ALA A 120 4.87 -9.94 3.52
N ALA A 121 4.68 -8.88 4.32
CA ALA A 121 5.60 -8.53 5.41
C ALA A 121 5.63 -9.58 6.53
N ASP A 122 4.49 -10.18 6.85
CA ASP A 122 4.38 -11.24 7.86
C ASP A 122 4.73 -12.64 7.30
N GLY A 123 5.21 -12.69 6.05
CA GLY A 123 5.67 -13.91 5.39
C GLY A 123 4.55 -14.81 4.84
N GLN A 124 3.29 -14.46 5.09
CA GLN A 124 2.11 -15.10 4.53
C GLN A 124 1.35 -14.07 3.74
N PHE A 125 1.26 -14.28 2.42
CA PHE A 125 0.48 -13.42 1.54
C PHE A 125 -0.83 -14.11 1.20
N GLU A 126 -1.87 -13.76 1.94
CA GLU A 126 -3.17 -14.42 1.94
C GLU A 126 -4.01 -14.06 0.70
N GLU A 127 -5.08 -14.81 0.46
CA GLU A 127 -5.96 -14.56 -0.70
C GLU A 127 -6.71 -13.23 -0.60
N SER A 128 -7.09 -12.82 0.62
CA SER A 128 -7.72 -11.53 0.92
C SER A 128 -6.81 -10.36 0.51
N GLU A 129 -5.54 -10.37 0.92
CA GLU A 129 -4.55 -9.34 0.59
C GLU A 129 -4.25 -9.31 -0.91
N ARG A 130 -4.18 -10.48 -1.55
CA ARG A 130 -4.06 -10.61 -3.01
C ARG A 130 -5.26 -10.03 -3.73
N ALA A 131 -6.47 -10.29 -3.23
CA ALA A 131 -7.69 -9.76 -3.83
C ALA A 131 -7.71 -8.22 -3.78
N VAL A 132 -7.25 -7.62 -2.67
CA VAL A 132 -7.08 -6.16 -2.58
C VAL A 132 -6.03 -5.68 -3.58
N CYS A 133 -4.87 -6.32 -3.68
CA CYS A 133 -3.84 -5.91 -4.63
C CYS A 133 -4.30 -6.03 -6.10
N ARG A 134 -5.07 -7.08 -6.44
CA ARG A 134 -5.70 -7.23 -7.77
C ARG A 134 -6.73 -6.13 -8.02
N LEU A 135 -7.51 -5.76 -7.01
CA LEU A 135 -8.47 -4.68 -7.09
C LEU A 135 -7.77 -3.33 -7.33
N LEU A 136 -6.65 -3.07 -6.66
CA LEU A 136 -5.81 -1.90 -6.93
C LEU A 136 -5.27 -1.89 -8.36
N CYS A 137 -4.81 -3.04 -8.87
CA CYS A 137 -4.37 -3.16 -10.26
C CYS A 137 -5.50 -2.81 -11.22
N ALA A 138 -6.71 -3.35 -11.01
CA ALA A 138 -7.86 -3.06 -11.84
C ALA A 138 -8.23 -1.56 -11.83
N GLU A 139 -8.21 -0.92 -10.66
CA GLU A 139 -8.53 0.51 -10.52
C GLU A 139 -7.49 1.40 -11.22
N LEU A 140 -6.22 1.04 -11.12
CA LEU A 140 -5.11 1.76 -11.74
C LEU A 140 -4.93 1.42 -13.23
N GLY A 141 -5.65 0.42 -13.76
CA GLY A 141 -5.49 -0.05 -15.13
C GLY A 141 -4.19 -0.82 -15.39
N LEU A 142 -3.62 -1.43 -14.35
CA LEU A 142 -2.40 -2.22 -14.41
C LEU A 142 -2.71 -3.71 -14.54
N ASN A 143 -1.77 -4.47 -15.11
CA ASN A 143 -1.92 -5.92 -15.25
C ASN A 143 -1.45 -6.62 -13.97
N SER A 144 -2.35 -7.32 -13.28
CA SER A 144 -2.03 -8.02 -12.02
C SER A 144 -0.96 -9.12 -12.22
N ALA A 145 -0.87 -9.68 -13.44
CA ALA A 145 0.15 -10.68 -13.79
C ALA A 145 1.58 -10.14 -13.67
N GLU A 146 1.80 -8.81 -13.76
CA GLU A 146 3.11 -8.19 -13.57
C GLU A 146 3.62 -8.28 -12.12
N PHE A 147 2.73 -8.60 -11.18
CA PHE A 147 3.01 -8.60 -9.73
C PHE A 147 2.86 -9.99 -9.10
N ASP A 148 2.80 -11.07 -9.89
CA ASP A 148 2.53 -12.44 -9.40
C ASP A 148 1.18 -12.56 -8.66
N LEU A 149 0.19 -11.73 -9.03
CA LEU A 149 -1.16 -11.67 -8.46
C LEU A 149 -2.20 -12.39 -9.31
#